data_AF-A0AAD5ASM6-F1
#
_entry.id   AF-A0AAD5ASM6-F1
#
_cell.length_a   1.000
_cell.length_b   1.000
_cell.length_c   1.000
_cell.angle_alpha   90.00
_cell.angle_beta   90.00
_cell.angle_gamma   90.00
#
_symmetry.space_group_name_H-M   'P 1'
#
loop_
_entity.id
_entity.type
_entity.pdbx_description
1 polymer ?
#
loop_
_entity_poly.entity_id
_entity_poly.type
_entity_poly.pdbx_seq_one_letter_code
_entity_poly.pdbx_strand_id
1 'polypeptide(L)'
;AYCSILYLKPKMQIILQGQKVETQFVTKTLANVFKDSYKPVLPITFGYNTKTKEHYGLMMYHKNRLIKAYERVACQRRVDRIGIGVIGVIECNYLTPTHNKQDFDNTEIYRKTMLSLGSKLEEYWKEVQ
;
A
#
# COMPACT_ATOMS: atom_id res chain seq x y z
N ALA A 1 -15.76 -5.92 -0.13
CA ALA A 1 -14.32 -5.82 0.22
C ALA A 1 -13.58 -4.79 -0.64
N TYR A 2 -13.37 -4.98 -1.95
CA TYR A 2 -12.54 -4.06 -2.74
C TYR A 2 -12.94 -2.57 -2.70
N CYS A 3 -14.23 -2.26 -2.79
CA CYS A 3 -14.73 -0.89 -2.76
C CYS A 3 -14.37 -0.12 -1.47
N SER A 4 -14.11 -0.80 -0.35
CA SER A 4 -13.77 -0.12 0.91
C SER A 4 -12.36 0.47 0.91
N ILE A 5 -11.45 -0.06 0.09
CA ILE A 5 -10.04 0.37 0.00
C ILE A 5 -9.71 1.06 -1.32
N LEU A 6 -10.68 1.17 -2.23
CA LEU A 6 -10.50 1.68 -3.58
C LEU A 6 -9.97 3.12 -3.62
N TYR A 7 -10.29 3.91 -2.59
CA TYR A 7 -9.84 5.29 -2.47
C TYR A 7 -9.01 5.50 -1.21
N LEU A 8 -7.86 6.17 -1.34
CA LEU A 8 -6.98 6.47 -0.20
C LEU A 8 -7.65 7.40 0.81
N LYS A 9 -8.36 8.41 0.29
CA LYS A 9 -9.20 9.36 1.00
C LYS A 9 -10.59 9.33 0.35
N PRO A 10 -11.49 8.45 0.82
CA PRO A 10 -12.85 8.36 0.31
C PRO A 10 -13.60 9.68 0.54
N LYS A 11 -14.13 10.26 -0.54
CA LYS A 11 -15.01 11.45 -0.49
C LYS A 11 -16.44 11.11 -0.91
N MET A 12 -16.57 10.19 -1.86
CA MET A 12 -17.83 9.69 -2.38
C MET A 12 -18.33 8.50 -1.55
N GLN A 13 -19.64 8.41 -1.35
CA GLN A 13 -20.26 7.22 -0.77
C GLN A 13 -20.50 6.16 -1.85
N ILE A 14 -20.24 4.91 -1.53
CA ILE A 14 -20.50 3.77 -2.40
C ILE A 14 -21.62 2.96 -1.77
N ILE A 15 -22.69 2.69 -2.53
CA ILE A 15 -23.81 1.83 -2.12
C ILE A 15 -23.85 0.66 -3.09
N LEU A 16 -23.75 -0.57 -2.58
CA LEU A 16 -23.83 -1.79 -3.38
C LEU A 16 -25.08 -2.55 -2.95
N GLN A 17 -25.99 -2.82 -3.90
CA GLN A 17 -27.25 -3.54 -3.63
C GLN A 17 -28.06 -2.93 -2.47
N GLY A 18 -28.13 -1.60 -2.41
CA GLY A 18 -28.82 -0.87 -1.33
C GLY A 18 -28.06 -0.79 0.00
N GLN A 19 -26.94 -1.50 0.14
CA GLN A 19 -26.12 -1.48 1.36
C GLN A 19 -24.94 -0.52 1.21
N LYS A 20 -24.79 0.42 2.15
CA LYS A 20 -23.67 1.35 2.16
C LYS A 20 -22.37 0.60 2.43
N VAL A 21 -21.36 0.82 1.58
CA VAL A 21 -20.02 0.27 1.79
C VAL A 21 -19.29 1.08 2.85
N GLU A 22 -18.77 0.39 3.86
CA GLU A 22 -17.88 0.99 4.86
C GLU A 22 -16.49 1.24 4.27
N THR A 23 -16.27 2.47 3.79
CA THR A 23 -14.97 2.90 3.24
C THR A 23 -13.94 3.08 4.35
N GLN A 24 -12.69 2.71 4.08
CA GLN A 24 -11.61 2.67 5.07
C GLN A 24 -10.50 3.64 4.68
N PHE A 25 -10.07 4.46 5.64
CA PHE A 25 -8.79 5.17 5.54
C PHE A 25 -7.68 4.20 5.93
N VAL A 26 -7.14 3.46 4.98
CA VAL A 26 -6.15 2.38 5.25
C VAL A 26 -5.03 2.86 6.17
N THR A 27 -4.48 4.06 5.92
CA THR A 27 -3.41 4.66 6.75
C THR A 27 -3.79 4.89 8.21
N LYS A 28 -5.08 5.00 8.54
CA LYS A 28 -5.59 5.18 9.91
C LYS A 28 -5.96 3.87 10.60
N THR A 29 -6.09 2.78 9.85
CA THR A 29 -6.48 1.46 10.40
C THR A 29 -5.30 0.59 10.81
N LEU A 30 -4.08 1.02 10.51
CA LEU A 30 -2.85 0.30 10.84
C LEU A 30 -2.42 0.53 12.29
N ALA A 31 -1.78 -0.47 12.89
CA ALA A 31 -1.10 -0.36 14.19
C ALA A 31 0.40 -0.06 14.00
N ASN A 32 1.06 0.49 15.02
CA ASN A 32 2.49 0.87 15.02
C ASN A 32 2.87 1.71 13.80
N VAL A 33 2.11 2.78 13.55
CA VAL A 33 2.25 3.57 12.33
C VAL A 33 3.59 4.30 12.31
N PHE A 34 4.38 4.05 11.26
CA PHE A 34 5.61 4.78 10.95
C PHE A 34 5.43 5.55 9.65
N LYS A 35 5.87 6.81 9.64
CA LYS A 35 5.81 7.67 8.46
C LYS A 35 7.22 7.93 7.96
N ASP A 36 7.48 7.57 6.72
CA ASP A 36 8.74 7.83 6.03
C ASP A 36 8.49 8.62 4.75
N SER A 37 9.54 8.97 4.03
CA SER A 37 9.48 9.66 2.74
C SER A 37 10.37 8.99 1.70
N TYR A 38 9.84 8.84 0.48
CA TYR A 38 10.61 8.46 -0.70
C TYR A 38 11.00 9.69 -1.52
N LYS A 39 12.24 9.72 -2.01
CA LYS A 39 12.84 10.90 -2.62
C LYS A 39 12.17 11.32 -3.95
N PRO A 40 12.00 12.64 -4.19
CA PRO A 40 11.83 13.70 -3.20
C PRO A 40 10.35 13.76 -2.75
N VAL A 41 10.14 13.62 -1.44
CA VAL A 41 8.92 14.04 -0.71
C VAL A 41 7.62 13.28 -1.03
N LEU A 42 7.70 11.98 -1.26
CA LEU A 42 6.49 11.13 -1.30
C LEU A 42 6.26 10.46 0.06
N PRO A 43 5.17 10.80 0.78
CA PRO A 43 4.91 10.21 2.08
C PRO A 43 4.58 8.73 1.94
N ILE A 44 5.23 7.92 2.76
CA ILE A 44 4.97 6.50 2.91
C ILE A 44 4.46 6.27 4.33
N THR A 45 3.39 5.49 4.45
CA THR A 45 2.90 5.05 5.76
C THR A 45 3.08 3.55 5.89
N PHE A 46 3.88 3.11 6.85
CA PHE A 46 3.97 1.71 7.23
C PHE A 46 3.16 1.44 8.50
N GLY A 47 2.71 0.21 8.66
CA GLY A 47 2.05 -0.24 9.88
C GLY A 47 1.57 -1.68 9.77
N TYR A 48 1.16 -2.26 10.89
CA TYR A 48 0.62 -3.61 10.95
C TYR A 48 -0.88 -3.64 10.64
N ASN A 49 -1.30 -4.63 9.87
CA ASN A 49 -2.72 -4.91 9.66
C ASN A 49 -3.36 -5.43 10.96
N THR A 50 -4.40 -4.74 11.41
CA THR A 50 -5.14 -5.06 12.63
C THR A 50 -6.26 -6.07 12.41
N LYS A 51 -6.69 -6.29 11.15
CA LYS A 51 -7.84 -7.13 10.81
C LYS A 51 -7.44 -8.56 10.49
N THR A 52 -6.47 -8.74 9.61
CA THR A 52 -6.00 -10.07 9.19
C THR A 52 -4.49 -10.08 8.99
N LYS A 53 -3.82 -11.17 9.36
CA LYS A 53 -2.38 -11.33 9.14
C LYS A 53 -2.03 -11.75 7.71
N GLU A 54 -3.01 -12.20 6.94
CA GLU A 54 -2.84 -12.74 5.59
C GLU A 54 -2.72 -11.64 4.52
N HIS A 55 -3.44 -10.53 4.72
CA HIS A 55 -3.44 -9.39 3.81
C HIS A 55 -2.37 -8.38 4.26
N TYR A 56 -1.22 -8.39 3.60
CA TYR A 56 -0.11 -7.49 3.91
C TYR A 56 0.63 -7.11 2.61
N GLY A 57 1.67 -6.29 2.69
CA GLY A 57 2.38 -5.78 1.52
C GLY A 57 1.97 -4.37 1.11
N LEU A 58 2.44 -3.93 -0.05
CA LEU A 58 2.26 -2.56 -0.50
C LEU A 58 0.86 -2.31 -1.06
N MET A 59 0.28 -1.17 -0.67
CA MET A 59 -0.91 -0.58 -1.25
C MET A 59 -0.51 0.68 -2.00
N MET A 60 -0.54 0.59 -3.33
CA MET A 60 -0.08 1.62 -4.23
C MET A 60 -1.28 2.35 -4.84
N TYR A 61 -1.38 3.63 -4.56
CA TYR A 61 -2.40 4.52 -5.08
C TYR A 61 -1.84 5.44 -6.16
N HIS A 62 -2.71 5.93 -7.04
CA HIS A 62 -2.40 6.98 -7.99
C HIS A 62 -3.63 7.89 -8.09
N LYS A 63 -3.46 9.19 -7.82
CA LYS A 63 -4.51 10.20 -7.78
C LYS A 63 -5.72 9.75 -6.97
N ASN A 64 -5.47 9.40 -5.70
CA ASN A 64 -6.43 8.89 -4.73
C ASN A 64 -7.02 7.52 -5.02
N ARG A 65 -6.71 6.87 -6.15
CA ARG A 65 -7.29 5.57 -6.54
C ARG A 65 -6.28 4.43 -6.41
N LEU A 66 -6.72 3.32 -5.83
CA LEU A 66 -5.92 2.09 -5.70
C LEU A 66 -5.59 1.53 -7.09
N ILE A 67 -4.30 1.30 -7.35
CA ILE A 67 -3.81 0.64 -8.56
C ILE A 67 -3.40 -0.79 -8.25
N LYS A 68 -2.62 -0.98 -7.18
CA LYS A 68 -2.11 -2.29 -6.77
C LYS A 68 -2.25 -2.48 -5.28
N ALA A 69 -2.73 -3.64 -4.86
CA ALA A 69 -2.97 -3.98 -3.46
C ALA A 69 -2.16 -5.21 -3.07
N TYR A 70 -1.62 -5.19 -1.85
CA TYR A 70 -0.92 -6.31 -1.23
C TYR A 70 0.28 -6.82 -2.05
N GLU A 71 0.96 -5.91 -2.76
CA GLU A 71 2.14 -6.25 -3.54
C GLU A 71 3.29 -6.58 -2.59
N ARG A 72 3.78 -7.82 -2.65
CA ARG A 72 4.88 -8.29 -1.80
C ARG A 72 6.18 -7.64 -2.26
N VAL A 73 6.98 -7.10 -1.34
CA VAL A 73 8.28 -6.51 -1.65
C VAL A 73 9.40 -7.00 -0.74
N ALA A 74 10.62 -7.04 -1.29
CA ALA A 74 11.85 -7.40 -0.59
C ALA A 74 11.71 -8.62 0.35
N CYS A 75 11.84 -8.40 1.66
CA CYS A 75 11.80 -9.45 2.67
C CYS A 75 10.48 -10.25 2.67
N GLN A 76 9.36 -9.66 2.25
CA GLN A 76 8.06 -10.35 2.20
C GLN A 76 7.95 -11.40 1.09
N ARG A 77 8.88 -11.41 0.12
CA ARG A 77 8.93 -12.45 -0.94
C ARG A 77 9.75 -13.66 -0.53
N ARG A 78 10.50 -13.55 0.58
CA ARG A 78 11.35 -14.63 1.08
C ARG A 78 10.51 -15.62 1.88
N VAL A 79 11.03 -16.85 2.03
CA VAL A 79 10.36 -17.95 2.73
C VAL A 79 10.41 -17.79 4.26
N ASP A 80 11.30 -16.92 4.74
CA ASP A 80 11.66 -16.69 6.16
C ASP A 80 10.58 -15.99 7.00
N ARG A 81 9.34 -15.86 6.50
CA ARG A 81 8.19 -15.25 7.21
C ARG A 81 8.45 -13.81 7.71
N ILE A 82 9.41 -13.11 7.11
CA ILE A 82 9.74 -11.72 7.47
C ILE A 82 8.72 -10.74 6.87
N GLY A 83 8.34 -9.72 7.62
CA GLY A 83 7.45 -8.67 7.13
C GLY A 83 5.98 -9.09 7.04
N ILE A 84 5.59 -10.25 7.60
CA ILE A 84 4.20 -10.70 7.66
C ILE A 84 3.36 -9.72 8.46
N GLY A 85 2.20 -9.34 7.92
CA GLY A 85 1.28 -8.40 8.54
C GLY A 85 1.60 -6.93 8.28
N VAL A 86 2.76 -6.59 7.74
CA VAL A 86 3.13 -5.18 7.44
C VAL A 86 2.50 -4.70 6.14
N ILE A 87 1.75 -3.61 6.23
CA ILE A 87 1.23 -2.87 5.08
C ILE A 87 2.04 -1.58 4.91
N GLY A 88 2.47 -1.31 3.68
CA GLY A 88 3.01 -0.02 3.28
C GLY A 88 2.06 0.68 2.34
N VAL A 89 1.65 1.91 2.65
CA VAL A 89 0.74 2.72 1.83
C VAL A 89 1.50 3.87 1.19
N ILE A 90 1.42 3.98 -0.13
CA ILE A 90 2.06 5.06 -0.91
C ILE A 90 1.14 5.53 -2.03
N GLU A 91 1.21 6.82 -2.35
CA GLU A 91 0.62 7.41 -3.55
C GLU A 91 1.71 7.76 -4.57
N CYS A 92 1.71 7.08 -5.72
CA CYS A 92 2.73 7.18 -6.77
C CYS A 92 2.22 7.92 -8.01
N ASN A 93 2.01 9.23 -7.90
CA ASN A 93 1.48 10.06 -9.00
C ASN A 93 2.46 10.27 -10.18
N TYR A 94 3.72 9.90 -10.00
CA TYR A 94 4.79 9.98 -10.99
C TYR A 94 4.96 8.69 -11.81
N LEU A 95 4.26 7.62 -11.41
CA LEU A 95 4.22 6.37 -12.17
C LEU A 95 2.98 6.38 -13.07
N THR A 96 3.12 5.79 -14.26
CA THR A 96 2.02 5.65 -15.23
C THR A 96 1.26 4.34 -14.97
N PRO A 97 -0.04 4.38 -14.63
CA PRO A 97 -0.86 3.17 -14.57
C PRO A 97 -1.07 2.58 -15.98
N THR A 98 -1.17 1.27 -16.07
CA THR A 98 -1.55 0.57 -17.31
C THR A 98 -2.98 0.92 -17.74
N HIS A 99 -3.36 0.56 -18.97
CA HIS A 99 -4.66 0.90 -19.55
C HIS A 99 -5.87 0.54 -18.65
N ASN A 100 -5.84 -0.63 -17.99
CA ASN A 100 -6.92 -1.06 -17.10
C ASN A 100 -6.79 -0.55 -15.65
N LYS A 101 -5.72 0.21 -15.34
CA LYS A 101 -5.42 0.78 -14.02
C LYS A 101 -5.32 -0.28 -12.91
N GLN A 102 -4.88 -1.49 -13.24
CA GLN A 102 -4.61 -2.58 -12.28
C GLN A 102 -3.10 -2.86 -12.10
N ASP A 103 -2.25 -2.15 -12.82
CA ASP A 103 -0.81 -2.19 -12.63
C ASP A 103 -0.17 -0.86 -13.04
N PHE A 104 1.14 -0.73 -12.85
CA PHE A 104 1.95 0.34 -13.43
C PHE A 104 2.79 -0.19 -14.59
N ASP A 105 3.14 0.70 -15.52
CA ASP A 105 4.07 0.37 -16.60
C ASP A 105 5.43 -0.07 -16.01
N ASN A 106 5.98 -1.17 -16.54
CA ASN A 106 7.25 -1.76 -16.07
C ASN A 106 8.48 -0.95 -16.53
N THR A 107 8.53 0.30 -16.08
CA THR A 107 9.61 1.25 -16.35
C THR A 107 10.77 1.05 -15.37
N GLU A 108 11.93 1.63 -15.68
CA GLU A 108 13.04 1.69 -14.73
C GLU A 108 12.67 2.42 -13.44
N ILE A 109 11.86 3.48 -13.54
CA ILE A 109 11.36 4.27 -12.41
C ILE A 109 10.51 3.39 -11.49
N TYR A 110 9.59 2.59 -12.05
CA TYR A 110 8.79 1.63 -11.27
C TYR A 110 9.69 0.63 -10.53
N ARG A 111 10.66 0.01 -11.22
CA ARG A 111 11.57 -0.96 -10.60
C ARG A 111 12.40 -0.35 -9.48
N LYS A 112 12.95 0.84 -9.67
CA LYS A 112 13.69 1.60 -8.64
C LYS A 112 12.80 1.93 -7.43
N THR A 113 11.55 2.32 -7.69
CA THR A 113 10.55 2.57 -6.64
C THR A 113 10.32 1.32 -5.81
N MET A 114 10.03 0.18 -6.45
CA MET A 114 9.76 -1.09 -5.77
C MET A 114 10.95 -1.57 -4.92
N LEU A 115 12.18 -1.40 -5.42
CA LEU A 115 13.40 -1.71 -4.67
C LEU A 115 13.52 -0.83 -3.42
N SER A 116 13.35 0.49 -3.57
CA SER A 116 13.45 1.42 -2.45
C SER A 116 12.36 1.20 -1.40
N LEU A 117 11.12 0.95 -1.82
CA LEU A 117 10.02 0.64 -0.90
C LEU A 117 10.27 -0.66 -0.15
N GLY A 118 10.85 -1.65 -0.83
CA GLY A 118 11.29 -2.89 -0.20
C GLY A 118 12.33 -2.67 0.89
N SER A 119 13.36 -1.88 0.63
CA SER A 119 14.38 -1.53 1.64
C SER A 119 13.79 -0.78 2.83
N LYS A 120 12.88 0.17 2.58
CA LYS A 120 12.20 0.92 3.65
C LYS A 120 11.25 0.06 4.50
N LEU A 121 10.58 -0.90 3.89
CA LEU A 121 9.77 -1.87 4.62
C LEU A 121 10.63 -2.75 5.53
N GLU A 122 11.81 -3.16 5.06
CA GLU A 122 12.75 -3.94 5.85
C GLU A 122 13.33 -3.14 7.03
N GLU A 123 13.62 -1.85 6.82
CA GLU A 123 14.02 -0.91 7.88
C GLU A 123 12.92 -0.82 8.95
N TYR A 124 11.68 -0.53 8.55
CA TYR A 124 10.52 -0.51 9.45
C TYR A 124 10.36 -1.83 10.23
N TRP A 125 10.50 -2.98 9.56
CA TRP A 125 10.37 -4.28 10.24
C TRP A 125 11.42 -4.47 11.33
N LYS A 126 12.67 -4.02 11.10
CA LYS A 126 13.75 -4.12 12.08
C LYS A 126 13.57 -3.16 13.26
N GLU A 127 12.94 -2.01 13.04
CA GLU A 127 12.71 -1.01 14.11
C GLU A 127 11.55 -1.38 15.03
N VAL A 128 10.53 -2.07 14.53
CA VAL A 128 9.33 -2.44 15.31
C VAL A 128 9.45 -3.83 15.97
N GLN A 129 10.50 -4.59 15.63
CA GLN A 129 10.83 -5.86 16.27
C GLN A 129 11.43 -5.68 17.66
#